data_AF-A0A3D1YXU0-F1
#
_entry.id   AF-A0A3D1YXU0-F1
#
_cell.length_a   1.000
_cell.length_b   1.000
_cell.length_c   1.000
_cell.angle_alpha   90.00
_cell.angle_beta   90.00
_cell.angle_gamma   90.00
#
_symmetry.space_group_name_H-M   'P 1'
#
loop_
_entity.id
_entity.type
_entity.pdbx_description
1 polymer ?
#
loop_
_entity_poly.entity_id
_entity_poly.type
_entity_poly.pdbx_seq_one_letter_code
_entity_poly.pdbx_strand_id
1 'polypeptide(L)'
;MEIVPIKLNPIQGAAISPAKIESPSGKVLGSFTEVFDQTINKVSELQKSADTAVEKFAAGELDVHEVMIAVEKASVAMQLTIQLRNKVMEAYQEVMRMQV
;
A
#
# COMPACT_ATOMS: atom_id res chain seq x y z
N MET A 1 -46.41 -34.85 46.32
CA MET A 1 -45.97 -34.92 44.92
C MET A 1 -46.55 -33.70 44.24
N GLU A 2 -45.86 -32.56 44.34
CA GLU A 2 -46.25 -31.33 43.66
C GLU A 2 -45.28 -31.11 42.51
N ILE A 3 -45.80 -31.24 41.29
CA ILE A 3 -45.07 -31.02 40.05
C ILE A 3 -44.95 -29.52 39.80
N VAL A 4 -43.73 -29.01 39.85
CA VAL A 4 -43.42 -27.60 39.53
C VAL A 4 -43.48 -27.42 38.00
N PRO A 5 -44.25 -26.46 37.47
CA PRO A 5 -44.31 -26.24 36.03
C PRO A 5 -43.06 -25.51 35.52
N ILE A 6 -42.48 -26.04 34.44
CA ILE A 6 -41.35 -25.44 33.72
C ILE A 6 -41.85 -24.18 33.01
N LYS A 7 -41.32 -23.01 33.40
CA LYS A 7 -41.53 -21.75 32.66
C LYS A 7 -40.65 -21.77 31.41
N LEU A 8 -41.28 -21.93 30.24
CA LEU A 8 -40.62 -21.72 28.96
C LEU A 8 -40.40 -20.22 28.78
N ASN A 9 -39.16 -19.78 28.96
CA ASN A 9 -38.75 -18.43 28.60
C ASN A 9 -38.80 -18.31 27.08
N PRO A 10 -39.52 -17.33 26.49
CA PRO A 10 -39.52 -17.16 25.05
C PRO A 10 -38.09 -16.85 24.62
N ILE A 11 -37.62 -17.53 23.59
CA ILE A 11 -36.32 -17.25 22.96
C ILE A 11 -36.41 -15.80 22.51
N GLN A 12 -35.82 -14.90 23.29
CA GLN A 12 -35.66 -13.50 22.94
C GLN A 12 -34.91 -13.55 21.61
N GLY A 13 -35.59 -13.14 20.53
CA GLY A 13 -34.98 -13.02 19.23
C GLY A 13 -33.67 -12.28 19.43
N ALA A 14 -32.58 -12.95 19.10
CA ALA A 14 -31.28 -12.31 19.02
C ALA A 14 -31.48 -11.13 18.08
N ALA A 15 -31.57 -9.94 18.66
CA ALA A 15 -31.46 -8.71 17.93
C ALA A 15 -30.08 -8.80 17.28
N ILE A 16 -30.08 -9.15 16.00
CA ILE A 16 -29.02 -8.81 15.07
C ILE A 16 -28.96 -7.29 15.08
N SER A 17 -28.27 -6.73 16.09
CA SER A 17 -27.66 -5.43 15.96
C SER A 17 -26.90 -5.47 14.65
N PRO A 18 -27.14 -4.53 13.71
CA PRO A 18 -26.27 -4.44 12.56
C PRO A 18 -24.87 -4.25 13.14
N ALA A 19 -24.03 -5.27 12.99
CA ALA A 19 -22.62 -5.15 13.28
C ALA A 19 -22.20 -3.92 12.49
N LYS A 20 -21.78 -2.88 13.22
CA LYS A 20 -21.20 -1.68 12.62
C LYS A 20 -20.08 -2.19 11.73
N ILE A 21 -20.34 -2.24 10.43
CA ILE A 21 -19.31 -2.46 9.43
C ILE A 21 -18.50 -1.17 9.51
N GLU A 22 -17.46 -1.19 10.34
CA GLU A 22 -16.45 -0.16 10.32
C GLU A 22 -15.77 -0.28 8.97
N SER A 23 -16.21 0.55 8.03
CA SER A 23 -15.60 0.68 6.72
C SER A 23 -14.09 0.88 6.92
N PRO A 24 -13.23 -0.03 6.43
CA PRO A 24 -11.78 0.08 6.61
C PRO A 24 -11.17 1.23 5.78
N SER A 25 -12.00 2.09 5.20
CA SER A 25 -11.64 3.10 4.20
C SER A 25 -10.59 4.11 4.67
N GLY A 26 -10.45 4.35 5.98
CA GLY A 26 -9.46 5.31 6.51
C GLY A 26 -8.06 4.73 6.72
N LYS A 27 -7.93 3.46 7.12
CA LYS A 27 -6.65 2.85 7.49
C LYS A 27 -5.84 2.36 6.28
N VAL A 28 -6.54 1.92 5.24
CA VAL A 28 -5.93 1.43 3.99
C VAL A 28 -5.30 2.58 3.20
N LEU A 29 -5.95 3.76 3.13
CA LEU A 29 -5.41 4.93 2.44
C LEU A 29 -4.09 5.42 3.05
N GLY A 30 -4.00 5.47 4.39
CA GLY A 30 -2.76 5.88 5.08
C GLY A 30 -1.59 4.94 4.78
N SER A 31 -1.83 3.62 4.81
CA SER A 31 -0.79 2.62 4.51
C SER A 31 -0.27 2.70 3.07
N PHE A 32 -1.13 3.08 2.12
CA PHE A 32 -0.74 3.19 0.71
C PHE A 32 0.09 4.45 0.44
N THR A 33 -0.28 5.58 1.03
CA THR A 33 0.51 6.82 0.92
C THR A 33 1.89 6.65 1.55
N GLU A 34 2.00 5.97 2.69
CA GLU A 34 3.30 5.65 3.30
C GLU A 34 4.18 4.80 2.38
N VAL A 35 3.62 3.76 1.75
CA VAL A 35 4.33 2.93 0.78
C VAL A 35 4.74 3.75 -0.47
N PHE A 36 3.89 4.67 -0.92
CA PHE A 36 4.21 5.57 -2.03
C PHE A 36 5.39 6.48 -1.70
N ASP A 37 5.36 7.16 -0.55
CA ASP A 37 6.44 8.02 -0.08
C ASP A 37 7.75 7.24 0.08
N GLN A 38 7.69 6.04 0.65
CA GLN A 38 8.84 5.14 0.74
C GLN A 38 9.39 4.76 -0.66
N THR A 39 8.51 4.51 -1.62
CA THR A 39 8.91 4.14 -2.99
C THR A 39 9.60 5.31 -3.70
N ILE A 40 9.07 6.52 -3.57
CA ILE A 40 9.69 7.74 -4.13
C ILE A 40 11.10 7.95 -3.55
N ASN A 41 11.24 7.84 -2.23
CA ASN A 41 12.53 7.92 -1.57
C ASN A 41 13.49 6.83 -2.08
N LYS A 42 12.98 5.60 -2.27
CA LYS A 42 13.77 4.49 -2.80
C LYS A 42 14.26 4.72 -4.23
N VAL A 43 13.43 5.27 -5.10
CA VAL A 43 13.85 5.63 -6.47
C VAL A 43 14.92 6.71 -6.45
N SER A 44 14.80 7.71 -5.59
CA SER A 44 15.82 8.74 -5.43
C SER A 44 17.16 8.16 -4.98
N GLU A 45 17.15 7.22 -4.02
CA GLU A 45 18.35 6.49 -3.62
C GLU A 45 18.95 5.67 -4.77
N LEU A 46 18.12 4.97 -5.55
CA LEU A 46 18.58 4.16 -6.68
C LEU A 46 19.18 5.02 -7.79
N GLN A 47 18.59 6.18 -8.10
CA GLN A 47 19.19 7.14 -9.04
C GLN A 47 20.56 7.60 -8.55
N LYS A 48 20.64 8.05 -7.29
CA LYS A 48 21.92 8.51 -6.72
C LYS A 48 22.97 7.41 -6.70
N SER A 49 22.56 6.17 -6.44
CA SER A 49 23.44 5.01 -6.51
C SER A 49 23.92 4.73 -7.93
N ALA A 50 23.07 4.89 -8.94
CA ALA A 50 23.44 4.76 -10.35
C ALA A 50 24.43 5.85 -10.75
N ASP A 51 24.19 7.11 -10.38
CA ASP A 51 25.09 8.24 -10.63
C ASP A 51 26.47 7.99 -9.99
N THR A 52 26.48 7.55 -8.73
CA THR A 52 27.72 7.20 -8.01
C THR A 52 28.45 6.05 -8.70
N ALA A 53 27.73 5.04 -9.22
CA ALA A 53 28.33 3.92 -9.94
C ALA A 53 28.97 4.38 -11.26
N VAL A 54 28.32 5.30 -11.98
CA VAL A 54 28.86 5.93 -13.20
C VAL A 54 30.13 6.72 -12.88
N GLU A 55 30.15 7.50 -11.80
CA GLU A 55 31.34 8.24 -11.36
C GLU A 55 32.50 7.31 -11.03
N LYS A 56 32.25 6.22 -10.28
CA LYS A 56 33.28 5.24 -9.93
C LYS A 56 33.81 4.47 -11.14
N PHE A 57 32.95 4.18 -12.12
CA PHE A 57 33.37 3.60 -13.38
C PHE A 57 34.24 4.56 -14.19
N ALA A 58 33.88 5.85 -14.25
CA ALA A 58 34.72 6.87 -14.88
C ALA A 58 36.07 7.04 -14.17
N ALA A 59 36.14 6.80 -12.86
CA ALA A 59 37.36 6.76 -12.07
C ALA A 59 38.18 5.45 -12.24
N GLY A 60 37.64 4.44 -12.92
CA GLY A 60 38.27 3.13 -13.12
C GLY A 60 38.17 2.18 -11.91
N GLU A 61 37.34 2.50 -10.93
CA GLU A 61 37.17 1.71 -9.69
C GLU A 61 36.05 0.68 -9.77
N LEU A 62 35.20 0.75 -10.80
CA LEU A 62 34.04 -0.13 -10.99
C LEU A 62 34.06 -0.75 -12.39
N ASP A 63 33.54 -1.98 -12.51
CA ASP A 63 33.29 -2.62 -13.80
C ASP A 63 31.99 -2.11 -14.43
N VAL A 64 31.94 -2.12 -15.77
CA VAL A 64 30.79 -1.67 -16.56
C VAL A 64 29.50 -2.44 -16.21
N HIS A 65 29.61 -3.71 -15.81
CA HIS A 65 28.47 -4.55 -15.47
C HIS A 65 27.75 -4.06 -14.21
N GLU A 66 28.49 -3.62 -13.19
CA GLU A 66 27.90 -3.08 -11.95
C GLU A 66 27.15 -1.78 -12.20
N VAL A 67 27.68 -0.91 -13.07
CA VAL A 67 26.99 0.32 -13.51
C VAL A 67 25.71 0.00 -14.24
N MET A 68 25.75 -0.93 -15.20
CA MET A 68 24.56 -1.35 -15.94
C MET A 68 23.48 -1.90 -15.01
N ILE A 69 23.86 -2.72 -14.02
CA ILE A 69 22.90 -3.24 -13.03
C ILE A 69 22.29 -2.09 -12.20
N ALA A 70 23.10 -1.12 -11.76
CA ALA A 70 22.61 0.01 -10.98
C ALA A 70 21.62 0.88 -11.79
N VAL A 71 21.96 1.17 -13.05
CA VAL A 71 21.10 1.92 -13.97
C VAL A 71 19.81 1.17 -14.26
N GLU A 72 19.87 -0.14 -14.51
CA GLU A 72 18.68 -0.95 -14.80
C GLU A 72 17.73 -1.00 -13.59
N LYS A 73 18.27 -1.15 -12.37
CA LYS A 73 17.48 -1.08 -11.14
C LYS A 73 16.77 0.26 -10.99
N ALA A 74 17.46 1.38 -11.26
CA ALA A 74 16.87 2.70 -11.21
C ALA A 74 15.76 2.87 -12.26
N SER A 75 15.97 2.36 -13.48
CA SER A 75 15.00 2.38 -14.58
C SER A 75 13.72 1.62 -14.23
N VAL A 76 13.84 0.36 -13.82
CA VAL A 76 12.69 -0.48 -13.44
C VAL A 76 11.93 0.10 -12.24
N ALA A 77 12.65 0.60 -11.23
CA ALA A 77 12.02 1.22 -10.06
C ALA A 77 11.27 2.52 -10.41
N MET A 78 11.79 3.31 -11.35
CA MET A 78 11.10 4.50 -11.86
C MET A 78 9.83 4.12 -12.62
N GLN A 79 9.87 3.09 -13.47
CA GLN A 79 8.68 2.59 -14.17
C GLN A 79 7.59 2.14 -13.20
N LEU A 80 7.97 1.39 -12.16
CA LEU A 80 7.04 0.98 -11.10
C LEU A 80 6.41 2.19 -10.40
N THR A 81 7.22 3.21 -10.08
CA THR A 81 6.74 4.45 -9.45
C THR A 81 5.73 5.19 -10.31
N ILE A 82 5.92 5.25 -11.63
CA ILE A 82 4.96 5.87 -12.56
C ILE A 82 3.63 5.11 -12.52
N GLN A 83 3.66 3.78 -12.52
CA GLN A 83 2.44 2.98 -12.39
C GLN A 83 1.73 3.23 -11.06
N LEU A 84 2.50 3.31 -9.97
CA LEU A 84 1.98 3.60 -8.65
C LEU A 84 1.35 4.99 -8.58
N ARG A 85 2.00 6.02 -9.13
CA ARG A 85 1.45 7.39 -9.26
C ARG A 85 0.10 7.38 -9.96
N ASN A 86 -0.01 6.64 -11.06
CA ASN A 86 -1.27 6.55 -11.80
C ASN A 86 -2.37 5.88 -10.96
N LYS A 87 -2.03 4.82 -10.19
CA LYS A 87 -2.99 4.17 -9.27
C LYS A 87 -3.42 5.05 -8.10
N VAL A 88 -2.52 5.88 -7.57
CA VAL A 88 -2.89 6.89 -6.55
C VAL A 88 -3.93 7.87 -7.12
N MET A 89 -3.70 8.36 -8.34
CA MET A 89 -4.62 9.30 -9.00
C MET A 89 -5.98 8.65 -9.30
N GLU A 90 -6.00 7.40 -9.77
CA GLU A 90 -7.24 6.64 -9.97
C GLU A 90 -8.00 6.44 -8.65
N ALA A 91 -7.31 6.03 -7.58
CA ALA A 91 -7.93 5.84 -6.27
C ALA A 91 -8.52 7.14 -5.72
N TYR A 92 -7.82 8.27 -5.88
CA TYR A 92 -8.33 9.58 -5.51
C TYR A 92 -9.58 9.96 -6.30
N GLN A 93 -9.59 9.72 -7.62
CA GLN A 93 -10.75 9.97 -8.48
C GLN A 93 -11.96 9.10 -8.10
N GLU A 94 -11.73 7.83 -7.76
CA GLU A 94 -12.79 6.89 -7.35
C GLU A 94 -13.45 7.33 -6.04
N VAL A 95 -12.66 7.76 -5.04
CA VAL A 95 -13.19 8.29 -3.77
C VAL A 95 -14.08 9.53 -4.02
N MET A 96 -13.68 10.42 -4.93
CA MET A 96 -14.49 11.59 -5.27
C MET A 96 -15.79 11.22 -6.00
N ARG A 97 -15.80 10.15 -6.80
CA ARG A 97 -17.00 9.64 -7.47
C ARG A 97 -17.99 8.97 -6.51
N MET A 98 -17.53 8.41 -5.39
CA MET A 98 -18.41 7.82 -4.38
C MET A 98 -19.16 8.85 -3.53
N GLN A 99 -18.69 10.11 -3.49
CA GLN A 99 -19.24 11.16 -2.61
C GLN A 99 -20.25 12.10 -3.29
N VAL A 100 -20.51 11.93 -4.59
CA VAL A 100 -21.51 12.71 -5.35
C VAL A 100 -22.84 11.99 -5.49
#